data_AF-A0AAU2L3M3-F1
#
_entry.id   AF-A0AAU2L3M3-F1
#
_cell.length_a   1.000
_cell.length_b   1.000
_cell.length_c   1.000
_cell.angle_alpha   90.00
_cell.angle_beta   90.00
_cell.angle_gamma   90.00
#
_symmetry.space_group_name_H-M   'P 1'
#
loop_
_entity.id
_entity.type
_entity.pdbx_description
1 polymer ?
#
loop_
_entity_poly.entity_id
_entity_poly.type
_entity_poly.pdbx_seq_one_letter_code
_entity_poly.pdbx_strand_id
1 'polypeptide(L)' 'MGSTVLSLRIDGELLDRLRQHAAKRGMSVQDYVVRTLIRDDFDERFKAAVDETERFYGPEGTAGIRAEEVT' A
#
# COMPACT_ATOMS: atom_id res chain seq x y z
N MET A 1 -5.22 -8.73 34.97
CA MET A 1 -5.24 -8.03 33.67
C MET A 1 -4.77 -9.01 32.62
N GLY A 2 -5.62 -9.42 31.68
CA GLY A 2 -5.25 -10.37 30.63
C GLY A 2 -4.68 -9.64 29.42
N SER A 3 -3.52 -10.08 28.91
CA SER A 3 -3.01 -9.66 27.61
C SER A 3 -3.54 -10.59 26.53
N THR A 4 -3.92 -10.04 25.38
CA THR A 4 -4.32 -10.81 24.19
C THR A 4 -3.25 -10.62 23.13
N VAL A 5 -2.77 -11.72 22.55
CA VAL A 5 -1.69 -11.72 21.56
C VAL A 5 -2.27 -11.99 20.17
N LEU A 6 -1.87 -11.18 19.19
CA LEU A 6 -2.15 -11.42 17.78
C LEU A 6 -0.92 -12.08 17.13
N SER A 7 -1.12 -13.24 16.48
CA SER A 7 -0.09 -13.95 15.73
C SER A 7 -0.55 -14.14 14.29
N LEU A 8 0.28 -13.77 13.32
CA LEU A 8 0.00 -13.87 11.89
C LEU A 8 1.12 -14.66 11.20
N ARG A 9 0.76 -15.52 10.25
CA ARG A 9 1.71 -16.18 9.34
C ARG A 9 1.66 -15.45 8.01
N ILE A 10 2.82 -15.01 7.54
CA ILE A 10 3.00 -14.34 6.26
C ILE A 10 4.21 -14.93 5.55
N ASP A 11 4.28 -14.75 4.23
CA ASP A 11 5.46 -15.14 3.48
C ASP A 11 6.68 -14.28 3.85
N GLY A 12 7.87 -14.82 3.59
CA GLY A 12 9.12 -14.17 3.93
C GLY A 12 9.36 -12.85 3.18
N GLU A 13 8.96 -12.76 1.92
CA GLU A 13 9.16 -11.54 1.11
C GLU A 13 8.29 -10.39 1.63
N LEU A 14 7.05 -10.67 2.04
CA LEU A 14 6.20 -9.70 2.71
C LEU A 14 6.79 -9.25 4.04
N LEU A 15 7.33 -10.17 4.85
CA LEU A 15 8.00 -9.81 6.10
C LEU A 15 9.23 -8.92 5.85
N ASP A 16 10.03 -9.23 4.84
CA ASP A 16 11.21 -8.42 4.50
C ASP A 16 10.84 -7.04 3.98
N ARG A 17 9.78 -6.95 3.17
CA ARG A 17 9.20 -5.65 2.80
C ARG A 17 8.75 -4.86 4.02
N LEU A 18 8.03 -5.46 4.96
CA LEU A 18 7.60 -4.78 6.19
C LEU A 18 8.80 -4.28 7.00
N ARG A 19 9.86 -5.09 7.13
CA ARG A 19 11.11 -4.72 7.82
C ARG A 19 11.79 -3.52 7.17
N GLN A 20 11.90 -3.50 5.84
CA GLN A 20 12.49 -2.38 5.11
C GLN A 20 11.69 -1.09 5.33
N HIS A 21 10.36 -1.15 5.31
CA HIS A 21 9.52 0.02 5.56
C HIS A 21 9.61 0.52 7.00
N ALA A 22 9.67 -0.39 7.97
CA ALA A 22 9.90 -0.06 9.37
C ALA A 22 11.28 0.61 9.56
N ALA A 23 12.33 0.06 8.95
CA ALA A 23 13.69 0.61 9.01
C ALA A 23 13.78 2.01 8.42
N LYS A 24 13.13 2.27 7.27
CA LYS A 24 13.03 3.63 6.67
C LYS A 24 12.42 4.66 7.62
N ARG A 25 11.63 4.22 8.60
CA ARG A 25 10.99 5.08 9.62
C ARG A 25 11.68 5.02 10.98
N GLY A 26 12.79 4.29 11.11
CA GLY A 26 13.46 4.08 12.39
C GLY A 26 12.60 3.34 13.42
N MET A 27 11.67 2.50 12.98
CA MET A 27 10.72 1.78 13.84
C MET A 27 11.02 0.28 13.88
N SER A 28 10.63 -0.38 14.98
CA SER A 28 10.57 -1.84 15.00
C SER A 28 9.49 -2.33 14.03
N VAL A 29 9.67 -3.53 13.47
CA VAL A 29 8.65 -4.10 12.57
C VAL A 29 7.32 -4.33 13.30
N GLN A 30 7.37 -4.61 14.61
CA GLN A 30 6.20 -4.84 15.44
C GLN A 30 5.42 -3.53 15.61
N ASP A 31 6.09 -2.45 15.98
CA ASP A 31 5.46 -1.12 16.11
C ASP A 31 4.94 -0.61 14.77
N TYR A 32 5.66 -0.91 13.69
CA TYR A 32 5.23 -0.57 12.34
C TYR A 32 3.93 -1.31 11.96
N VAL A 33 3.84 -2.60 12.25
CA VAL A 33 2.62 -3.41 11.99
C VAL A 33 1.48 -2.94 12.88
N VAL A 34 1.69 -2.77 14.18
CA VAL A 34 0.67 -2.28 15.12
C VAL A 34 0.15 -0.91 14.69
N ARG A 35 1.03 0.01 14.32
CA ARG A 35 0.65 1.34 13.80
C ARG A 35 -0.07 1.26 12.44
N THR A 36 0.19 0.25 11.63
CA THR A 36 -0.52 -0.01 10.38
C THR A 36 -1.90 -0.60 10.64
N LEU A 37 -2.06 -1.44 11.67
CA LEU A 37 -3.34 -2.07 12.05
C LEU A 37 -4.28 -1.11 12.80
N ILE A 38 -3.73 -0.17 13.57
CA ILE A 38 -4.50 0.93 14.21
C ILE A 38 -5.02 1.94 13.16
N ARG A 39 -4.57 1.82 11.92
CA ARG A 39 -4.82 2.76 10.85
C ARG A 39 -6.15 2.47 10.16
N ASP A 40 -7.25 2.78 10.85
CA ASP A 40 -8.52 3.09 10.18
C ASP A 40 -8.31 4.23 9.11
N ASP A 41 -7.18 4.97 9.13
CA ASP A 41 -6.75 5.94 8.10
C ASP A 41 -6.08 5.35 6.82
N PHE A 42 -6.02 4.02 6.63
CA PHE A 42 -5.47 3.44 5.39
C PHE A 42 -6.45 3.55 4.21
N ASP A 43 -7.76 3.60 4.48
CA ASP A 43 -8.81 3.71 3.46
C ASP A 43 -8.77 5.03 2.69
N GLU A 44 -8.55 6.17 3.36
CA GLU A 44 -8.58 7.48 2.68
C GLU A 44 -7.39 7.70 1.74
N ARG A 45 -6.18 7.27 2.13
CA ARG A 45 -4.99 7.43 1.25
C ARG A 45 -4.95 6.42 0.12
N PHE A 46 -5.51 5.23 0.33
CA PHE A 46 -5.63 4.23 -0.73
C PHE A 46 -6.69 4.66 -1.75
N LYS A 47 -7.85 5.16 -1.29
CA LYS A 47 -8.89 5.74 -2.16
C LYS A 47 -8.37 6.94 -2.95
N ALA A 48 -7.66 7.88 -2.31
CA ALA A 48 -7.05 9.01 -3.01
C ALA A 48 -6.01 8.59 -4.07
N ALA A 49 -5.21 7.55 -3.80
CA ALA A 49 -4.23 7.06 -4.77
C ALA A 49 -4.88 6.31 -5.95
N VAL A 50 -5.98 5.59 -5.70
CA VAL A 50 -6.77 4.91 -6.74
C VAL A 50 -7.55 5.93 -7.58
N ASP A 51 -8.23 6.90 -6.95
CA ASP A 51 -8.97 7.98 -7.62
C ASP A 51 -8.04 8.81 -8.54
N GLU A 52 -6.81 9.11 -8.09
CA GLU A 52 -5.83 9.82 -8.91
C GLU A 52 -5.36 8.95 -10.09
N THR A 53 -5.17 7.65 -9.88
CA THR A 53 -4.77 6.73 -10.95
C THR A 53 -5.90 6.53 -11.97
N GLU A 54 -7.16 6.44 -11.56
CA GLU A 54 -8.32 6.39 -12.46
C GLU A 54 -8.50 7.70 -13.25
N ARG A 55 -8.13 8.85 -12.69
CA ARG A 55 -8.14 10.13 -13.41
C ARG A 55 -7.13 10.17 -14.56
N PHE A 56 -5.97 9.53 -14.41
CA PHE A 56 -4.93 9.46 -15.45
C PHE A 56 -5.13 8.30 -16.44
N TYR A 57 -5.80 7.21 -16.03
CA TYR A 57 -5.92 5.98 -16.81
C TYR A 57 -7.36 5.53 -17.13
N GLY A 58 -8.38 6.30 -16.74
CA GLY A 58 -9.77 6.07 -17.13
C GLY A 58 -9.99 6.20 -18.64
N PRO A 59 -11.19 5.87 -19.16
CA PRO A 59 -11.45 5.65 -20.59
C PRO A 59 -11.10 6.81 -21.54
N GLU A 60 -10.84 8.01 -21.02
CA GLU A 60 -10.34 9.16 -21.81
C GLU A 60 -8.81 9.12 -22.02
N GLY A 61 -8.05 8.50 -21.12
CA GLY A 61 -6.58 8.35 -21.23
C GLY A 61 -6.14 7.27 -22.23
N THR A 62 -7.03 6.34 -22.59
CA THR A 62 -6.72 5.30 -23.61
C THR A 62 -6.88 5.82 -25.04
N ALA A 63 -7.45 7.00 -25.24
CA ALA A 63 -7.55 7.63 -26.57
C ALA A 63 -6.19 8.15 -27.09
N GLY A 64 -5.23 8.42 -26.19
CA GLY A 64 -3.93 9.01 -26.54
C GLY A 64 -2.83 8.01 -26.94
N ILE A 65 -2.99 6.72 -26.66
CA ILE A 65 -1.91 5.72 -26.86
C ILE A 65 -2.04 4.97 -28.20
N ARG A 66 -3.08 5.24 -29.00
CA ARG A 66 -3.32 4.54 -30.30
C ARG A 66 -3.07 5.39 -31.55
N ALA A 67 -2.40 6.54 -31.43
CA ALA A 67 -2.21 7.47 -32.55
C ALA A 67 -0.81 7.47 -33.18
N GLU A 68 0.15 6.68 -32.68
CA GLU A 68 1.51 6.57 -33.26
C GLU A 68 1.86 5.13 -33.59
N GLU A 69 1.10 4.50 -34.49
CA GLU A 69 1.65 3.50 -35.40
C GLU A 69 0.73 3.42 -36.63
N VAL A 70 1.33 3.47 -37.82
CA VAL A 70 0.73 3.47 -39.17
C VAL A 70 0.55 4.87 -39.78
N THR A 71 1.64 5.43 -40.31
CA THR A 71 1.79 5.78 -41.74
C THR A 71 3.26 5.72 -42.11
#